data_AF-F7NTH6-F1
#
_entry.id   AF-F7NTH6-F1
#
_cell.length_a   1.000
_cell.length_b   1.000
_cell.length_c   1.000
_cell.angle_alpha   90.00
_cell.angle_beta   90.00
_cell.angle_gamma   90.00
#
_symmetry.space_group_name_H-M   'P 1'
#
loop_
_entity.id
_entity.type
_entity.pdbx_description
1 polymer ?
#
loop_
_entity_poly.entity_id
_entity_poly.type
_entity_poly.pdbx_seq_one_letter_code
_entity_poly.pdbx_strand_id
1 'polypeptide(L)' 'MKAKLTGLIVLAMALVMTGCSSTPDYAYVIDQKTLEKQENSTRLGAHTGHVVWMNPPLRKVEKVQPE' A
#
# COMPACT_ATOMS: atom_id res chain seq x y z
N MET A 1 33.93 -35.49 7.04
CA MET A 1 32.51 -35.58 6.66
C MET A 1 31.58 -34.87 7.64
N LYS A 2 31.74 -35.04 8.96
CA LYS A 2 30.91 -34.37 9.99
C LYS A 2 30.86 -32.84 9.89
N ALA A 3 31.99 -32.18 9.67
CA ALA A 3 32.06 -30.72 9.52
C ALA A 3 31.32 -30.17 8.29
N LYS A 4 31.24 -30.94 7.21
CA LYS A 4 30.49 -30.56 6.00
C LYS A 4 28.99 -30.68 6.23
N LEU A 5 28.57 -31.70 6.97
CA LEU A 5 27.17 -31.92 7.34
C LEU A 5 26.66 -30.85 8.32
N THR A 6 27.45 -30.50 9.33
CA THR A 6 27.11 -29.42 10.28
C THR A 6 27.03 -28.07 9.59
N GLY A 7 27.92 -27.77 8.65
CA GLY A 7 27.87 -26.53 7.87
C GLY A 7 26.60 -26.40 7.01
N LEU A 8 26.15 -27.51 6.42
CA LEU A 8 24.96 -27.54 5.57
C LEU A 8 23.68 -27.31 6.40
N ILE A 9 23.62 -27.88 7.61
CA ILE A 9 22.50 -27.67 8.54
C ILE A 9 22.42 -26.20 8.97
N VAL A 10 23.55 -25.58 9.31
CA VAL A 10 23.60 -24.16 9.70
C VAL A 10 23.17 -23.24 8.55
N LEU A 11 23.60 -23.53 7.31
CA LEU A 11 23.19 -22.76 6.13
C LEU A 11 21.68 -22.87 5.87
N ALA A 12 21.11 -24.08 5.96
CA ALA A 12 19.68 -24.28 5.80
C ALA A 12 18.87 -23.53 6.87
N MET A 13 19.35 -23.54 8.11
CA MET A 13 18.71 -22.84 9.23
C MET A 13 18.77 -21.31 9.05
N ALA A 14 19.88 -20.79 8.52
CA ALA A 14 20.02 -19.37 8.18
C ALA A 14 19.04 -18.93 7.08
N LEU A 15 18.83 -19.76 6.04
CA LEU A 15 17.88 -19.48 4.96
C LEU A 15 16.42 -19.47 5.42
N VAL A 16 16.07 -20.30 6.42
CA VAL A 16 14.72 -20.30 7.01
C VAL A 16 14.50 -19.06 7.89
N MET A 17 15.56 -18.54 8.52
CA MET A 17 15.47 -17.30 9.31
C MET A 17 15.45 -16.03 8.45
N THR A 18 15.91 -16.08 7.19
CA THR A 18 15.70 -15.01 6.23
C THR A 18 14.32 -15.14 5.59
N GLY A 19 13.30 -14.63 6.28
CA GLY A 19 11.97 -14.50 5.69
C GLY A 19 11.99 -13.50 4.52
N CYS A 20 11.64 -13.95 3.31
CA CYS A 20 11.31 -13.03 2.23
C CYS A 20 10.05 -12.25 2.63
N SER A 21 10.18 -10.95 2.85
CA SER A 21 9.04 -10.06 3.05
C SER A 21 8.26 -9.97 1.74
N SER A 22 7.16 -10.73 1.61
CA SER A 22 6.23 -10.63 0.49
C SER A 22 5.27 -9.45 0.69
N THR A 23 5.79 -8.27 1.03
CA THR A 23 4.96 -7.07 1.17
C THR A 23 4.53 -6.62 -0.22
N PRO A 24 3.24 -6.66 -0.56
CA PRO A 24 2.75 -6.12 -1.82
C PRO A 24 3.13 -4.64 -1.94
N ASP A 25 3.65 -4.25 -3.10
CA ASP A 25 3.97 -2.86 -3.41
C ASP A 25 2.66 -2.14 -3.72
N TYR A 26 2.24 -1.26 -2.81
CA TYR A 26 1.02 -0.49 -2.97
C TYR A 26 1.34 0.92 -3.48
N ALA A 27 0.55 1.40 -4.44
CA ALA A 27 0.48 2.81 -4.78
C ALA A 27 -0.77 3.46 -4.16
N TYR A 28 -0.66 4.73 -3.81
CA TYR A 28 -1.79 5.56 -3.41
C TYR A 28 -2.28 6.34 -4.62
N VAL A 29 -3.56 6.17 -4.97
CA VAL A 29 -4.21 6.90 -6.06
C VAL A 29 -5.41 7.66 -5.52
N ILE A 30 -5.77 8.77 -6.17
CA ILE A 30 -6.96 9.55 -5.80
C ILE A 30 -8.21 8.69 -6.01
N ASP A 31 -9.08 8.66 -5.01
CA ASP A 31 -10.38 7.99 -5.09
C ASP A 31 -11.43 8.91 -5.72
N GLN A 32 -11.52 8.87 -7.05
CA GLN A 32 -12.41 9.71 -7.84
C GLN A 32 -13.89 9.57 -7.45
N LYS A 33 -14.36 8.37 -7.10
CA LYS A 33 -15.78 8.15 -6.74
C LYS A 33 -16.17 8.91 -5.48
N THR A 34 -15.29 8.89 -4.49
CA THR A 34 -15.50 9.60 -3.23
C THR A 34 -15.37 11.11 -3.43
N LEU A 35 -14.41 11.53 -4.27
CA LEU A 35 -14.22 12.94 -4.64
C LEU A 35 -15.46 13.54 -5.33
N GLU A 36 -16.02 12.85 -6.34
CA GLU A 36 -17.24 13.28 -7.05
C GLU A 36 -18.47 13.36 -6.13
N LYS A 37 -18.61 12.40 -5.22
CA LYS A 37 -19.69 12.41 -4.22
C LYS A 37 -19.56 13.61 -3.28
N GLN A 38 -18.35 13.96 -2.86
CA GLN A 38 -18.09 15.11 -2.00
C GLN A 38 -18.35 16.43 -2.71
N GLU A 39 -17.94 16.58 -3.97
CA GLU A 39 -18.23 17.77 -4.78
C GLU A 39 -19.76 18.02 -4.86
N ASN A 40 -20.53 16.95 -5.11
CA ASN A 40 -21.98 17.02 -5.19
C ASN A 40 -22.62 17.41 -3.83
N SER A 41 -22.13 16.85 -2.72
CA SER A 41 -22.62 17.19 -1.37
C SER A 41 -22.34 18.64 -0.97
N THR A 42 -21.26 19.23 -1.47
CA THR A 42 -20.85 20.61 -1.11
C THR A 42 -21.59 21.65 -1.96
N ARG A 43 -22.04 21.29 -3.18
CA ARG A 43 -22.83 22.17 -4.06
C ARG A 43 -24.30 22.33 -3.66
N LEU A 44 -24.87 21.40 -2.89
CA LEU A 44 -26.29 21.42 -2.49
C LEU A 44 -26.57 22.23 -1.22
N GLY A 45 -25.54 22.60 -0.45
CA GLY A 45 -25.68 23.47 0.72
C GLY A 45 -25.52 24.93 0.31
N ALA A 46 -26.62 25.69 0.31
CA ALA A 46 -26.61 27.15 0.13
C ALA A 46 -25.99 27.89 1.34
N HIS A 47 -24.80 27.48 1.77
CA HIS A 47 -24.07 28.11 2.87
C HIS A 47 -23.00 29.01 2.26
N THR A 48 -23.16 30.30 2.47
CA THR A 48 -22.19 31.31 2.09
C THR A 48 -20.87 31.05 2.84
N GLY A 49 -19.85 30.57 2.13
CA GLY A 49 -18.45 30.90 2.35
C GLY A 49 -17.72 30.29 3.54
N HIS A 50 -17.24 29.05 3.40
CA HIS A 50 -15.93 28.68 3.94
C HIS A 50 -15.31 27.59 3.05
N VAL A 51 -14.45 28.01 2.11
CA VAL A 51 -13.70 27.06 1.26
C VAL A 51 -12.53 26.55 2.07
N VAL A 52 -12.60 25.31 2.54
CA VAL A 52 -11.49 24.62 3.21
C VAL A 52 -10.81 23.73 2.19
N TRP A 53 -9.49 23.90 2.02
CA TRP A 53 -8.70 22.95 1.24
C TRP A 53 -8.62 21.64 2.00
N MET A 54 -9.26 20.59 1.47
CA MET A 54 -9.20 19.25 2.04
C MET A 54 -8.27 18.39 1.20
N ASN A 55 -7.50 17.51 1.87
CA ASN A 55 -6.74 16.52 1.14
C ASN A 55 -7.68 15.60 0.36
N PRO A 56 -7.36 15.28 -0.91
CA PRO A 56 -8.19 14.38 -1.70
C PRO A 56 -8.20 12.98 -1.06
N PRO A 57 -9.33 12.26 -1.10
CA PRO A 57 -9.41 10.91 -0.59
C PRO A 57 -8.47 10.01 -1.39
N LEU A 58 -7.72 9.16 -0.69
CA LEU A 58 -6.75 8.24 -1.28
C LEU A 58 -7.21 6.79 -1.13
N ARG A 59 -6.96 6.00 -2.17
CA ARG A 59 -7.19 4.56 -2.23
C ARG A 59 -5.86 3.83 -2.43
N LYS A 60 -5.68 2.72 -1.71
CA LYS A 60 -4.57 1.79 -1.93
C LYS A 60 -4.87 0.92 -3.16
N VAL A 61 -3.94 0.86 -4.09
CA VAL A 61 -3.97 -0.06 -5.23
C VAL A 61 -2.68 -0.86 -5.27
N GLU A 62 -2.78 -2.14 -5.59
CA GLU A 62 -1.61 -2.97 -5.83
C GLU A 62 -0.93 -2.50 -7.12
N LYS A 63 0.38 -2.23 -7.06
CA LYS A 63 1.14 -1.93 -8.27
C LYS A 63 1.26 -3.23 -9.07
N VAL A 64 0.54 -3.29 -10.19
CA VAL A 64 0.83 -4.27 -11.23
C VAL A 64 2.22 -3.92 -11.77
N GLN A 65 3.22 -4.76 -11.49
CA GLN A 65 4.52 -4.64 -12.17
C GLN A 65 4.28 -4.85 -13.66
N PRO A 66 4.68 -3.92 -14.54
CA PRO A 66 4.68 -4.20 -15.97
C PRO A 66 5.70 -5.32 -16.24
N GLU A 67 5.26 -6.35 -16.97
CA GLU A 67 6.09 -7.47 -17.44
C GLU A 67 7.17 -7.02 -18.43
#